data_AF-A0A258SLA2-F1
#
_entry.id   AF-A0A258SLA2-F1
#
_cell.length_a   1.000
_cell.length_b   1.000
_cell.length_c   1.000
_cell.angle_alpha   90.00
_cell.angle_beta   90.00
_cell.angle_gamma   90.00
#
_symmetry.space_group_name_H-M   'P 1'
#
loop_
_entity.id
_entity.type
_entity.pdbx_description
1 polymer ?
#
loop_
_entity_poly.entity_id
_entity_poly.type
_entity_poly.pdbx_seq_one_letter_code
_entity_poly.pdbx_strand_id
1 'polypeptide(L)'
;MADVITKHFTPYQPKPDEDYMSKAQLNHFRKILNDWKAELSEELDRTVHTMQDEVTMFADPNDRASQESDMTLELRNRDRERKLIKKIDETLRNIDHEEYGYCEGCGVEIGLKRLEARPTATLCIDCKTLDE
;
A
#
# COMPACT_ATOMS: atom_id res chain seq x y z
N MET A 1 -4.04 13.10 0.76
CA MET A 1 -3.66 12.56 -0.55
C MET A 1 -3.12 11.15 -0.36
N ALA A 2 -3.99 10.23 0.07
CA ALA A 2 -3.73 8.80 -0.05
C ALA A 2 -4.53 8.36 -1.28
N ASP A 3 -4.13 8.91 -2.42
CA ASP A 3 -4.88 8.81 -3.66
C ASP A 3 -4.57 7.49 -4.35
N VAL A 4 -5.61 6.65 -4.42
CA VAL A 4 -5.91 5.75 -5.54
C VAL A 4 -4.73 4.88 -6.00
N ILE A 5 -4.29 3.98 -5.13
CA ILE A 5 -3.31 2.97 -5.54
C ILE A 5 -4.06 1.72 -5.95
N THR A 6 -4.30 1.63 -7.27
CA THR A 6 -4.20 0.42 -8.11
C THR A 6 -4.93 0.70 -9.43
N LYS A 7 -4.26 1.34 -10.38
CA LYS A 7 -4.82 1.56 -11.74
C LYS A 7 -4.78 0.29 -12.62
N HIS A 8 -4.26 -0.83 -12.14
CA HIS A 8 -3.92 -1.98 -12.98
C HIS A 8 -4.39 -3.34 -12.45
N PHE A 9 -5.62 -3.44 -11.95
CA PHE A 9 -6.25 -4.73 -11.71
C PHE A 9 -7.64 -4.78 -12.32
N THR A 10 -8.07 -5.99 -12.69
CA THR A 10 -9.46 -6.25 -13.09
C THR A 10 -10.28 -6.53 -11.84
N PRO A 11 -11.36 -5.78 -11.56
CA PRO A 11 -12.21 -6.03 -10.40
C PRO A 11 -12.73 -7.47 -10.36
N TYR A 12 -12.67 -8.07 -9.18
CA TYR A 12 -13.17 -9.41 -8.91
C TYR A 12 -14.68 -9.48 -9.12
N GLN A 13 -15.12 -10.55 -9.78
CA GLN A 13 -16.54 -10.84 -10.02
C GLN A 13 -16.92 -12.07 -9.20
N PRO A 14 -17.54 -11.89 -8.01
CA PRO A 14 -17.92 -13.02 -7.17
C PRO A 14 -19.00 -13.87 -7.86
N LYS A 15 -18.91 -15.18 -7.70
CA LYS A 15 -19.96 -16.09 -8.19
C LYS A 15 -21.13 -16.15 -7.19
N PRO A 16 -22.35 -16.47 -7.63
CA PRO A 16 -23.55 -16.46 -6.76
C PRO A 16 -23.43 -17.32 -5.49
N ASP A 17 -22.74 -18.46 -5.57
CA ASP A 17 -22.57 -19.40 -4.46
C ASP A 17 -21.09 -19.49 -4.02
N GLU A 18 -20.37 -18.37 -4.07
CA GLU A 18 -18.97 -18.32 -3.65
C GLU A 18 -18.86 -17.88 -2.19
N ASP A 19 -18.18 -18.71 -1.39
CA ASP A 19 -17.85 -18.38 0.00
C ASP A 19 -16.99 -17.12 0.08
N TYR A 20 -17.25 -16.30 1.10
CA TYR A 20 -16.42 -15.14 1.39
C TYR A 20 -14.99 -15.58 1.74
N MET A 21 -14.01 -14.86 1.20
CA MET A 21 -12.58 -15.21 1.29
C MET A 21 -12.27 -16.62 0.78
N SER A 22 -12.95 -17.03 -0.29
CA SER A 22 -12.58 -18.22 -1.05
C SER A 22 -11.11 -18.18 -1.49
N LYS A 23 -10.54 -19.34 -1.82
CA LYS A 23 -9.19 -19.43 -2.39
C LYS A 23 -9.02 -18.53 -3.63
N ALA A 24 -10.07 -18.34 -4.43
CA ALA A 24 -10.02 -17.47 -5.60
C ALA A 24 -9.97 -15.99 -5.22
N GLN A 25 -10.77 -15.56 -4.23
CA GLN A 25 -10.73 -14.21 -3.68
C GLN A 25 -9.38 -13.91 -3.01
N LEU A 26 -8.88 -14.80 -2.16
CA LEU A 26 -7.59 -14.63 -1.49
C LEU A 26 -6.44 -14.54 -2.49
N ASN A 27 -6.45 -15.35 -3.56
CA ASN A 27 -5.45 -15.27 -4.62
C ASN A 27 -5.53 -13.96 -5.40
N HIS A 28 -6.73 -13.41 -5.60
CA HIS A 28 -6.91 -12.10 -6.21
C HIS A 28 -6.25 -10.99 -5.38
N PHE A 29 -6.53 -10.91 -4.08
CA PHE A 29 -5.93 -9.91 -3.20
C PHE A 29 -4.43 -10.12 -2.99
N ARG A 30 -3.98 -11.39 -2.88
CA ARG A 30 -2.55 -11.72 -2.81
C ARG A 30 -1.81 -11.22 -4.04
N LYS A 31 -2.40 -11.32 -5.24
CA LYS A 31 -1.82 -10.77 -6.46
C LYS A 31 -1.72 -9.24 -6.39
N ILE A 32 -2.81 -8.56 -6.05
CA ILE A 32 -2.83 -7.09 -5.92
C ILE A 32 -1.74 -6.61 -4.94
N LEU A 33 -1.65 -7.23 -3.78
CA LEU A 33 -0.67 -6.87 -2.74
C LEU A 33 0.77 -7.12 -3.18
N ASN A 34 1.05 -8.23 -3.85
CA ASN A 34 2.40 -8.53 -4.35
C ASN A 34 2.81 -7.60 -5.49
N ASP A 35 1.91 -7.35 -6.45
CA ASP A 35 2.16 -6.43 -7.56
C ASP A 35 2.44 -5.02 -7.01
N TRP A 36 1.62 -4.56 -6.08
CA TRP A 36 1.81 -3.26 -5.42
C TRP A 36 3.11 -3.18 -4.60
N LYS A 37 3.45 -4.24 -3.86
CA LYS A 37 4.73 -4.30 -3.13
C LYS A 37 5.92 -4.21 -4.08
N ALA A 38 5.86 -4.88 -5.23
CA ALA A 38 6.92 -4.85 -6.22
C ALA A 38 7.09 -3.43 -6.80
N GLU A 39 5.98 -2.77 -7.16
CA GLU A 39 5.98 -1.38 -7.64
C GLU A 39 6.62 -0.42 -6.61
N LEU A 40 6.20 -0.49 -5.35
CA LEU A 40 6.77 0.35 -4.27
C LEU A 40 8.27 0.05 -4.04
N SER A 41 8.67 -1.21 -4.15
CA SER A 41 10.08 -1.59 -3.95
C SER A 41 10.95 -1.04 -5.08
N GLU A 42 10.46 -1.11 -6.32
CA GLU A 42 11.15 -0.54 -7.49
C GLU A 42 11.24 0.99 -7.40
N GLU A 43 10.18 1.66 -6.96
CA GLU A 43 10.17 3.11 -6.74
C GLU A 43 11.18 3.52 -5.67
N LEU A 44 11.21 2.82 -4.54
CA LEU A 44 12.20 3.04 -3.48
C LEU A 44 13.65 2.91 -3.97
N ASP A 45 13.93 1.87 -4.75
CA ASP A 45 15.27 1.62 -5.29
C ASP A 45 15.70 2.71 -6.27
N ARG A 46 14.79 3.15 -7.15
CA ARG A 46 15.02 4.28 -8.07
C ARG A 46 15.31 5.58 -7.32
N THR A 47 14.50 5.92 -6.32
CA THR A 47 14.67 7.14 -5.52
C THR A 47 16.01 7.14 -4.78
N VAL A 48 16.42 6.00 -4.22
CA VAL A 48 17.74 5.87 -3.57
C VAL A 48 18.88 6.15 -4.56
N HIS A 49 18.78 5.66 -5.80
CA HIS A 49 19.79 5.91 -6.82
C HIS A 49 19.87 7.40 -7.19
N THR A 50 18.72 8.04 -7.45
CA THR A 50 18.64 9.48 -7.76
C THR A 50 19.27 10.33 -6.64
N MET A 51 18.95 10.03 -5.38
CA MET A 51 19.50 10.77 -4.23
C MET A 51 21.02 10.61 -4.11
N GLN A 52 21.57 9.43 -4.43
CA GLN A 52 23.02 9.22 -4.43
C GLN A 52 23.71 10.08 -5.49
N ASP A 53 23.13 10.16 -6.68
CA ASP A 53 23.66 10.98 -7.77
C ASP A 53 23.61 12.47 -7.41
N GLU A 54 22.50 12.97 -6.87
CA GLU A 54 22.33 14.36 -6.46
C GLU A 54 23.33 14.80 -5.37
N VAL A 55 23.64 13.92 -4.42
CA VAL A 55 24.63 14.21 -3.35
C VAL A 55 26.05 14.35 -3.91
N THR A 56 26.34 13.72 -5.06
CA THR A 56 27.64 13.88 -5.73
C THR A 56 27.76 15.16 -6.56
N MET A 57 26.65 15.87 -6.79
CA MET A 57 26.64 17.16 -7.48
C MET A 57 26.90 18.29 -6.48
N PHE A 58 27.98 19.06 -6.72
CA PHE A 58 28.25 20.26 -5.94
C PHE A 58 27.27 21.37 -6.34
N ALA A 59 26.23 21.57 -5.53
CA ALA A 59 25.32 22.71 -5.70
C ALA A 59 26.06 24.04 -5.47
N ASP A 60 25.76 25.04 -6.29
CA ASP A 60 26.15 26.42 -6.01
C ASP A 60 25.50 26.85 -4.68
N PRO A 61 26.15 27.71 -3.86
CA PRO A 61 25.57 28.28 -2.66
C PRO A 61 24.10 28.77 -2.77
N ASN A 62 23.69 29.28 -3.93
CA ASN A 62 22.31 29.74 -4.14
C ASN A 62 21.28 28.60 -4.28
N ASP A 63 21.68 27.44 -4.80
CA ASP A 63 20.79 26.30 -5.07
C ASP A 63 20.75 25.28 -3.92
N ARG A 64 21.73 25.37 -3.00
CA ARG A 64 21.87 24.47 -1.86
C ARG A 64 20.61 24.41 -0.99
N ALA A 65 19.97 25.54 -0.73
CA ALA A 65 18.77 25.59 0.11
C ALA A 65 17.60 24.81 -0.51
N SER A 66 17.43 24.90 -1.83
CA SER A 66 16.40 24.16 -2.56
C SER A 66 16.69 22.66 -2.54
N GLN A 67 17.94 22.27 -2.84
CA GLN A 67 18.36 20.87 -2.83
C GLN A 67 18.15 20.20 -1.46
N GLU A 68 18.50 20.87 -0.36
CA GLU A 68 18.30 20.34 1.00
C GLU A 68 16.80 20.17 1.33
N SER A 69 15.94 21.06 0.85
CA SER A 69 14.48 20.95 1.02
C SER A 69 13.92 19.75 0.26
N ASP A 70 14.30 19.58 -1.01
CA ASP A 70 13.83 18.49 -1.86
C ASP A 70 14.28 17.13 -1.30
N MET A 71 15.55 17.02 -0.92
CA MET A 71 16.11 15.85 -0.22
C MET A 71 15.32 15.49 1.05
N THR A 72 14.94 16.51 1.84
CA THR A 72 14.14 16.30 3.06
C THR A 72 12.74 15.76 2.75
N LEU A 73 12.11 16.24 1.67
CA LEU A 73 10.81 15.76 1.22
C LEU A 73 10.90 14.30 0.76
N GLU A 74 11.91 13.97 -0.05
CA GLU A 74 12.12 12.61 -0.56
C GLU A 74 12.37 11.60 0.57
N LEU A 75 13.19 11.96 1.56
CA LEU A 75 13.40 11.13 2.75
C LEU A 75 12.09 10.79 3.48
N ARG A 76 11.17 11.77 3.59
CA ARG A 76 9.86 11.57 4.23
C ARG A 76 8.92 10.70 3.41
N ASN A 77 8.93 10.84 2.09
CA ASN A 77 8.13 10.00 1.18
C ASN A 77 8.60 8.54 1.27
N ARG A 78 9.91 8.33 1.18
CA ARG A 78 10.54 7.01 1.33
C ARG A 78 10.19 6.32 2.64
N ASP A 79 10.17 7.06 3.75
CA ASP A 79 9.78 6.50 5.05
C ASP A 79 8.30 6.08 5.09
N ARG A 80 7.42 6.77 4.36
CA ARG A 80 6.00 6.39 4.22
C ARG A 80 5.85 5.13 3.38
N GLU A 81 6.53 5.05 2.25
CA GLU A 81 6.53 3.87 1.36
C GLU A 81 7.07 2.63 2.08
N ARG A 82 8.18 2.75 2.82
CA ARG A 82 8.72 1.66 3.65
C ARG A 82 7.72 1.17 4.69
N LYS A 83 7.00 2.08 5.35
CA LYS A 83 5.93 1.70 6.30
C LYS A 83 4.77 1.02 5.58
N LEU A 84 4.45 1.45 4.37
CA LEU A 84 3.39 0.86 3.56
C LEU A 84 3.75 -0.56 3.11
N ILE A 85 4.99 -0.80 2.67
CA ILE A 85 5.49 -2.16 2.35
C ILE A 85 5.37 -3.07 3.57
N LYS A 86 5.77 -2.61 4.76
CA LYS A 86 5.59 -3.40 5.99
C LYS A 86 4.12 -3.75 6.24
N LYS A 87 3.21 -2.80 6.01
CA LYS A 87 1.77 -3.03 6.15
C LYS A 87 1.25 -4.03 5.11
N ILE A 88 1.76 -4.01 3.88
CA ILE A 88 1.45 -5.00 2.86
C ILE A 88 1.94 -6.39 3.28
N ASP A 89 3.16 -6.49 3.83
CA ASP A 89 3.70 -7.75 4.36
C ASP A 89 2.87 -8.32 5.50
N GLU A 90 2.42 -7.47 6.43
CA GLU A 90 1.47 -7.86 7.49
C GLU A 90 0.15 -8.34 6.90
N THR A 91 -0.38 -7.64 5.89
CA THR A 91 -1.64 -8.02 5.22
C THR A 91 -1.51 -9.37 4.52
N LEU A 92 -0.37 -9.64 3.86
CA LEU A 92 -0.07 -10.92 3.23
C LEU A 92 -0.01 -12.06 4.26
N ARG A 93 0.57 -11.80 5.44
CA ARG A 93 0.54 -12.77 6.54
C ARG A 93 -0.90 -13.03 7.00
N ASN A 94 -1.73 -12.00 7.15
CA ASN A 94 -3.13 -12.21 7.54
C ASN A 94 -3.90 -13.07 6.52
N ILE A 95 -3.56 -12.97 5.22
CA ILE A 95 -4.10 -13.87 4.19
C ILE A 95 -3.65 -15.32 4.44
N ASP A 96 -2.37 -15.54 4.77
CA ASP A 96 -1.82 -16.87 5.04
C ASP A 96 -2.39 -17.50 6.34
N HIS A 97 -2.79 -16.64 7.29
CA HIS A 97 -3.40 -17.03 8.57
C HIS A 97 -4.94 -17.13 8.52
N GLU A 98 -5.58 -16.93 7.37
CA GLU A 98 -7.04 -16.95 7.20
C GLU A 98 -7.78 -15.87 8.03
N GLU A 99 -7.10 -14.77 8.36
CA GLU A 99 -7.65 -13.63 9.13
C GLU A 99 -8.00 -12.42 8.25
N TYR A 100 -7.70 -12.50 6.95
CA TYR A 100 -7.94 -11.41 6.01
C TYR A 100 -9.43 -11.24 5.65
N GLY A 101 -9.86 -10.00 5.44
CA GLY A 101 -11.20 -9.65 4.98
C GLY A 101 -12.18 -9.29 6.11
N TYR A 102 -11.85 -9.54 7.37
CA TYR A 102 -12.75 -9.24 8.49
C TYR A 102 -12.33 -7.97 9.22
N CYS A 103 -13.31 -7.26 9.77
CA CYS A 103 -13.09 -6.05 10.57
C CYS A 103 -12.50 -6.42 11.93
N GLU A 104 -11.34 -5.87 12.28
CA GLU A 104 -10.71 -6.06 13.60
C GLU A 104 -11.55 -5.48 14.75
N GLY A 105 -12.40 -4.49 14.49
CA GLY A 105 -13.21 -3.83 15.52
C GLY A 105 -14.52 -4.54 15.86
N CYS A 106 -15.17 -5.20 14.89
CA CYS A 106 -16.49 -5.80 15.09
C CYS A 106 -16.68 -7.19 14.46
N GLY A 107 -15.65 -7.73 13.78
CA GLY A 107 -15.66 -9.06 13.18
C GLY A 107 -16.46 -9.20 11.88
N VAL A 108 -17.15 -8.15 11.42
CA VAL A 108 -17.95 -8.21 10.18
C VAL A 108 -17.06 -8.26 8.94
N GLU A 109 -17.60 -8.83 7.87
CA GLU A 109 -16.96 -8.87 6.56
C GLU A 109 -16.72 -7.45 6.01
N ILE A 110 -15.54 -7.22 5.47
CA ILE A 110 -15.20 -6.01 4.73
C ILE A 110 -15.54 -6.25 3.26
N GLY A 111 -16.40 -5.41 2.68
CA GLY A 111 -16.84 -5.58 1.29
C GLY A 111 -15.67 -5.65 0.30
N LEU A 112 -15.75 -6.57 -0.68
CA LEU A 112 -14.70 -6.82 -1.67
C LEU A 112 -14.24 -5.55 -2.38
N LYS A 113 -15.17 -4.72 -2.86
CA LYS A 113 -14.86 -3.44 -3.53
C LYS A 113 -14.03 -2.48 -2.66
N ARG A 114 -14.22 -2.54 -1.33
CA ARG A 114 -13.45 -1.73 -0.39
C ARG A 114 -12.04 -2.27 -0.22
N LEU A 115 -11.90 -3.59 -0.11
CA LEU A 115 -10.58 -4.23 -0.08
C LEU A 115 -9.84 -4.03 -1.41
N GLU A 116 -10.53 -4.03 -2.54
CA GLU A 116 -9.93 -3.71 -3.84
C GLU A 116 -9.43 -2.27 -3.90
N ALA A 117 -10.19 -1.32 -3.35
CA ALA A 117 -9.77 0.07 -3.27
C ALA A 117 -8.64 0.30 -2.24
N ARG A 118 -8.60 -0.50 -1.17
CA ARG A 118 -7.57 -0.41 -0.13
C ARG A 118 -7.33 -1.79 0.51
N PRO A 119 -6.42 -2.61 -0.06
CA PRO A 119 -6.29 -4.01 0.34
C PRO A 119 -5.66 -4.18 1.71
N THR A 120 -4.98 -3.17 2.25
CA THR A 120 -4.43 -3.16 3.62
C THR A 120 -5.41 -2.62 4.68
N ALA A 121 -6.70 -2.54 4.37
CA ALA A 121 -7.69 -1.99 5.30
C ALA A 121 -8.15 -3.07 6.30
N THR A 122 -8.09 -2.75 7.60
CA THR A 122 -8.38 -3.72 8.68
C THR A 122 -9.70 -3.47 9.41
N LEU A 123 -10.34 -2.32 9.20
CA LEU A 123 -11.64 -1.97 9.78
C LEU A 123 -12.72 -1.94 8.70
N CYS A 124 -13.99 -2.12 9.03
CA CYS A 124 -15.10 -1.80 8.13
C CYS A 124 -15.30 -0.27 8.02
N ILE A 125 -16.24 0.18 7.18
CA ILE A 125 -16.52 1.62 6.99
C ILE A 125 -17.01 2.25 8.31
N ASP A 126 -17.94 1.59 8.99
CA ASP A 126 -18.55 2.11 10.22
C ASP A 126 -17.50 2.24 11.33
N CYS A 127 -16.73 1.18 11.60
CA CYS A 127 -15.64 1.24 12.57
C CYS A 127 -14.56 2.26 12.19
N LYS A 128 -14.25 2.39 10.89
CA LYS A 128 -13.26 3.39 10.46
C LYS A 128 -13.76 4.82 10.67
N THR A 129 -15.06 5.06 10.47
CA THR A 129 -15.69 6.37 10.67
C THR A 129 -15.77 6.75 12.15
N LEU A 130 -15.94 5.76 13.03
CA LEU A 130 -15.94 5.97 14.48
C LEU A 130 -14.54 6.23 15.08
N ASP A 131 -13.49 5.76 14.40
CA ASP A 131 -12.09 5.91 14.79
C ASP A 131 -11.48 7.26 14.35
N GLU A 132 -12.16 8.01 13.46
CA GLU A 132 -11.75 9.34 12.97
C GLU A 132 -12.26 10.48 13.87
#